data_AF-A0A392P790-F1
#
_entry.id   AF-A0A392P790-F1
#
_cell.length_a   1.000
_cell.length_b   1.000
_cell.length_c   1.000
_cell.angle_alpha   90.00
_cell.angle_beta   90.00
_cell.angle_gamma   90.00
#
_symmetry.space_group_name_H-M   'P 1'
#
loop_
_entity.id
_entity.type
_entity.pdbx_description
1 polymer ?
#
loop_
_entity_poly.entity_id
_entity_poly.type
_entity_poly.pdbx_seq_one_letter_code
_entity_poly.pdbx_strand_id
1 'polypeptide(L)'
;DRSSERFLQLAGQTLEGLAAGCPWPCMPIVASLWTQKAKRWSDFLIFSASRTVFLHNSDAVVQLVKSCFTATLGMSSSPISCNGGVGALLGHGFKSNLSGRICPVAPGILYLRAYRSVRDIVFLTEEIVSILMQSVREIVCGGLPKQQLKKLKPTKAGIKYGQVSLAASMTRVKLAAALGASLVWISGGLTLVQLLINETLPSWFISVHRSDQEEKSNGMVAMLGGYALAYFAVLCGAFAWGLDSSSSASKRRPKVLGTHMEFLASALDGKISLGCDPATWR
;
A
#
# COMPACT_ATOMS: atom_id res chain seq x y z
N ASP A 1 -35.04 0.32 -11.01
CA ASP A 1 -33.80 0.53 -11.79
C ASP A 1 -32.53 0.50 -10.95
N ARG A 2 -31.77 -0.59 -11.02
CA ARG A 2 -30.45 -0.74 -10.35
C ARG A 2 -29.28 -0.39 -11.30
N SER A 3 -29.58 -0.28 -12.60
CA SER A 3 -28.66 0.18 -13.65
C SER A 3 -28.49 1.70 -13.57
N SER A 4 -29.58 2.46 -13.46
CA SER A 4 -29.56 3.93 -13.36
C SER A 4 -28.76 4.43 -12.15
N GLU A 5 -28.87 3.78 -11.00
CA GLU A 5 -28.07 4.11 -9.82
C GLU A 5 -26.56 3.96 -10.05
N ARG A 6 -26.12 2.93 -10.80
CA ARG A 6 -24.69 2.76 -11.13
C ARG A 6 -24.18 3.84 -12.07
N PHE A 7 -24.99 4.24 -13.06
CA PHE A 7 -24.64 5.36 -13.93
C PHE A 7 -24.55 6.69 -13.17
N LEU A 8 -25.49 6.94 -12.24
CA LEU A 8 -25.45 8.12 -11.38
C LEU A 8 -24.21 8.13 -10.45
N GLN A 9 -23.77 6.96 -9.99
CA GLN A 9 -22.55 6.82 -9.19
C GLN A 9 -21.28 7.13 -9.99
N LEU A 10 -21.18 6.60 -11.21
CA LEU A 10 -20.05 6.85 -12.08
C LEU A 10 -19.99 8.32 -12.49
N ALA A 11 -21.12 8.89 -12.92
CA ALA A 11 -21.25 10.28 -13.34
C ALA A 11 -20.89 11.26 -12.20
N GLY A 12 -21.31 10.95 -10.97
CA GLY A 12 -20.95 11.74 -9.80
C GLY A 12 -19.44 11.77 -9.54
N GLN A 13 -18.78 10.60 -9.57
CA GLN A 13 -17.33 10.52 -9.37
C GLN A 13 -16.53 11.24 -10.46
N THR A 14 -16.95 11.11 -11.72
CA THR A 14 -16.30 11.84 -12.83
C THR A 14 -16.50 13.34 -12.70
N LEU A 15 -17.70 13.79 -12.30
CA LEU A 15 -18.01 15.20 -12.13
C LEU A 15 -17.23 15.82 -10.96
N GLU A 16 -17.13 15.12 -9.83
CA GLU A 16 -16.29 15.52 -8.69
C GLU A 16 -14.81 15.62 -9.10
N GLY A 17 -14.30 14.65 -9.87
CA GLY A 17 -12.94 14.65 -10.39
C GLY A 17 -12.65 15.75 -11.41
N LEU A 18 -13.64 16.17 -12.20
CA LEU A 18 -13.51 17.29 -13.12
C LEU A 18 -13.58 18.63 -12.39
N ALA A 19 -14.57 18.82 -11.52
CA ALA A 19 -14.68 19.99 -10.66
C ALA A 19 -13.42 20.23 -9.82
N ALA A 20 -12.78 19.15 -9.41
CA ALA A 20 -11.53 19.13 -8.68
C ALA A 20 -10.33 19.74 -9.42
N GLY A 21 -10.30 19.65 -10.76
CA GLY A 21 -9.21 20.11 -11.61
C GLY A 21 -9.56 21.34 -12.45
N CYS A 22 -10.83 21.76 -12.46
CA CYS A 22 -11.26 22.94 -13.20
C CYS A 22 -10.93 24.23 -12.42
N PRO A 23 -10.25 25.20 -13.04
CA PRO A 23 -9.99 26.50 -12.41
C PRO A 23 -11.25 27.37 -12.31
N TRP A 24 -12.32 26.99 -13.03
CA TRP A 24 -13.56 27.75 -13.10
C TRP A 24 -14.48 27.41 -11.91
N PRO A 25 -15.00 28.41 -11.16
CA PRO A 25 -15.84 28.19 -9.99
C PRO A 25 -17.20 27.54 -10.32
N CYS A 26 -17.63 27.57 -11.59
CA CYS A 26 -18.87 26.96 -12.03
C CYS A 26 -18.87 25.43 -11.90
N MET A 27 -17.73 24.75 -12.08
CA MET A 27 -17.68 23.28 -12.03
C MET A 27 -17.84 22.70 -10.62
N PRO A 28 -17.20 23.24 -9.57
CA PRO A 28 -17.52 22.92 -8.18
C PRO A 28 -19.00 23.14 -7.82
N ILE A 29 -19.64 24.18 -8.35
CA ILE A 29 -21.06 24.47 -8.15
C ILE A 29 -21.94 23.42 -8.85
N VAL A 30 -21.62 23.03 -10.08
CA VAL A 30 -22.35 21.96 -10.79
C VAL A 30 -22.20 20.62 -10.07
N ALA A 31 -21.00 20.32 -9.53
CA ALA A 31 -20.76 19.12 -8.74
C ALA A 31 -21.60 19.10 -7.45
N SER A 32 -21.66 20.21 -6.71
CA SER A 32 -22.46 20.28 -5.48
C SER A 32 -23.97 20.20 -5.76
N LEU A 33 -24.46 20.80 -6.84
CA LEU A 33 -25.87 20.68 -7.24
C LEU A 33 -26.22 19.26 -7.71
N TRP A 34 -25.29 18.57 -8.37
CA TRP A 34 -25.47 17.17 -8.75
C TRP A 34 -25.53 16.25 -7.52
N THR A 35 -24.63 16.44 -6.56
CA THR A 35 -24.62 15.65 -5.33
C THR A 35 -25.84 15.93 -4.47
N GLN A 36 -26.37 17.15 -4.54
CA GLN A 36 -27.66 17.53 -3.98
C GLN A 36 -28.81 16.73 -4.58
N LYS A 37 -28.88 16.71 -5.91
CA LYS A 37 -29.91 16.00 -6.66
C LYS A 37 -29.87 14.49 -6.42
N ALA A 38 -28.67 13.93 -6.22
CA ALA A 38 -28.47 12.51 -5.97
C ALA A 38 -28.79 12.07 -4.52
N LYS A 39 -29.13 13.00 -3.60
CA LYS A 39 -29.35 12.73 -2.15
C LYS A 39 -28.14 12.05 -1.48
N ARG A 40 -26.90 12.39 -1.89
CA ARG A 40 -25.65 11.77 -1.37
C ARG A 40 -24.66 12.79 -0.80
N TRP A 41 -25.20 13.81 -0.16
CA TRP A 41 -24.43 14.92 0.41
C TRP A 41 -23.38 14.48 1.44
N SER A 42 -23.67 13.48 2.27
CA SER A 42 -22.75 13.01 3.31
C SER A 42 -21.43 12.52 2.71
N ASP A 43 -21.52 11.71 1.65
CA ASP A 43 -20.36 11.15 0.97
C ASP A 43 -19.55 12.29 0.33
N PHE A 44 -20.22 13.16 -0.41
CA PHE A 44 -19.60 14.31 -1.06
C PHE A 44 -18.86 15.22 -0.08
N LEU A 45 -19.45 15.52 1.08
CA LEU A 45 -18.82 16.33 2.11
C LEU A 45 -17.60 15.64 2.72
N ILE A 46 -17.70 14.36 3.05
CA ILE A 46 -16.58 13.57 3.60
C ILE A 46 -15.41 13.56 2.60
N PHE A 47 -15.68 13.33 1.31
CA PHE A 47 -14.63 13.29 0.29
C PHE A 47 -14.05 14.68 -0.01
N SER A 48 -14.88 15.70 -0.10
CA SER A 48 -14.42 17.08 -0.33
C SER A 48 -13.55 17.57 0.83
N ALA A 49 -13.96 17.30 2.07
CA ALA A 49 -13.20 17.68 3.26
C ALA A 49 -11.91 16.86 3.42
N SER A 50 -11.96 15.54 3.21
CA SER A 50 -10.75 14.71 3.32
C SER A 50 -9.70 15.04 2.27
N ARG A 51 -10.11 15.45 1.06
CA ARG A 51 -9.19 15.85 0.00
C ARG A 51 -8.33 17.05 0.38
N THR A 52 -8.87 18.06 1.08
CA THR A 52 -8.07 19.22 1.50
C THR A 52 -7.03 18.82 2.54
N VAL A 53 -7.37 17.89 3.44
CA VAL A 53 -6.45 17.33 4.44
C VAL A 53 -5.31 16.57 3.77
N PHE A 54 -5.61 15.66 2.83
CA PHE A 54 -4.59 14.89 2.12
C PHE A 54 -3.72 15.74 1.19
N LEU A 55 -4.25 16.87 0.69
CA LEU A 55 -3.47 17.82 -0.11
C LEU A 55 -2.40 18.55 0.72
N HIS A 56 -2.66 18.83 1.99
CA HIS A 56 -1.79 19.66 2.85
C HIS A 56 -0.94 18.86 3.83
N ASN A 57 -1.37 17.65 4.19
CA ASN A 57 -0.72 16.87 5.25
C ASN A 57 -0.25 15.50 4.70
N SER A 58 1.06 15.37 4.51
CA SER A 58 1.71 14.12 4.09
C SER A 58 1.54 12.99 5.12
N ASP A 59 1.57 13.30 6.41
CA ASP A 59 1.38 12.31 7.48
C ASP A 59 -0.03 11.70 7.41
N ALA A 60 -1.04 12.49 7.04
CA ALA A 60 -2.40 11.98 6.84
C ALA A 60 -2.47 10.97 5.69
N VAL A 61 -1.71 11.20 4.61
CA VAL A 61 -1.59 10.25 3.50
C VAL A 61 -0.87 8.98 3.95
N VAL A 62 0.23 9.09 4.69
CA VAL A 62 0.96 7.95 5.25
C VAL A 62 0.08 7.13 6.19
N GLN A 63 -0.72 7.79 7.05
CA GLN A 63 -1.67 7.11 7.94
C GLN A 63 -2.81 6.44 7.17
N LEU A 64 -3.27 7.03 6.07
CA LEU A 64 -4.24 6.40 5.19
C LEU A 64 -3.67 5.14 4.53
N VAL A 65 -2.43 5.20 4.04
CA VAL A 65 -1.73 4.03 3.48
C VAL A 65 -1.56 2.95 4.55
N LYS A 66 -1.09 3.31 5.75
CA LYS A 66 -1.02 2.38 6.90
C LYS A 66 -2.37 1.73 7.17
N SER A 67 -3.45 2.51 7.19
CA SER A 67 -4.81 2.01 7.38
C SER A 67 -5.24 1.03 6.27
N CYS A 68 -4.80 1.23 5.02
CA CYS A 68 -5.02 0.28 3.92
C CYS A 68 -4.30 -1.05 4.17
N PHE A 69 -3.04 -1.01 4.64
CA PHE A 69 -2.29 -2.22 5.01
C PHE A 69 -2.94 -2.93 6.21
N THR A 70 -3.29 -2.20 7.27
CA THR A 70 -3.93 -2.77 8.47
C THR A 70 -5.28 -3.43 8.14
N ALA A 71 -6.11 -2.77 7.32
CA ALA A 71 -7.40 -3.32 6.87
C ALA A 71 -7.21 -4.57 6.00
N THR A 72 -6.26 -4.55 5.07
CA THR A 72 -5.99 -5.67 4.15
C THR A 72 -5.39 -6.87 4.88
N LEU A 73 -4.52 -6.65 5.85
CA LEU A 73 -3.87 -7.73 6.58
C LEU A 73 -4.67 -8.19 7.82
N GLY A 74 -5.74 -7.47 8.17
CA GLY A 74 -6.60 -7.80 9.31
C GLY A 74 -5.88 -7.64 10.66
N MET A 75 -5.00 -6.65 10.76
CA MET A 75 -4.13 -6.44 11.93
C MET A 75 -4.76 -5.50 12.98
N SER A 76 -6.05 -5.18 12.82
CA SER A 76 -6.79 -4.32 13.75
C SER A 76 -7.07 -5.04 15.07
N SER A 77 -6.76 -4.38 16.19
CA SER A 77 -7.04 -4.85 17.56
C SER A 77 -8.51 -4.75 17.96
N SER A 78 -9.40 -4.24 17.10
CA SER A 78 -10.82 -4.03 17.42
C SER A 78 -11.67 -5.27 17.08
N PRO A 79 -12.59 -5.68 17.97
CA PRO A 79 -13.34 -6.94 17.86
C PRO A 79 -14.47 -6.93 16.81
N ILE A 80 -14.62 -5.88 16.00
CA ILE A 80 -15.82 -5.63 15.19
C ILE A 80 -15.62 -5.90 13.68
N SER A 81 -14.39 -6.14 13.19
CA SER A 81 -14.19 -6.53 11.79
C SER A 81 -13.11 -7.61 11.65
N CYS A 82 -13.48 -8.84 12.01
CA CYS A 82 -12.66 -10.03 11.81
C CYS A 82 -12.90 -10.60 10.41
N ASN A 83 -12.17 -10.09 9.42
CA ASN A 83 -11.67 -10.79 8.23
C ASN A 83 -10.95 -9.77 7.36
N GLY A 84 -9.62 -9.86 7.27
CA GLY A 84 -8.83 -9.01 6.38
C GLY A 84 -9.16 -9.21 4.90
N GLY A 85 -8.33 -8.63 4.03
CA GLY A 85 -8.41 -8.76 2.58
C GLY A 85 -9.06 -7.56 1.90
N VAL A 86 -9.33 -7.71 0.61
CA VAL A 86 -9.87 -6.65 -0.26
C VAL A 86 -11.26 -6.19 0.19
N GLY A 87 -12.05 -7.09 0.79
CA GLY A 87 -13.36 -6.76 1.34
C GLY A 87 -13.26 -5.69 2.43
N ALA A 88 -12.38 -5.89 3.42
CA ALA A 88 -12.14 -4.91 4.47
C ALA A 88 -11.58 -3.59 3.92
N LEU A 89 -10.67 -3.65 2.96
CA LEU A 89 -10.09 -2.47 2.29
C LEU A 89 -11.16 -1.61 1.59
N LEU A 90 -12.12 -2.27 0.93
CA LEU A 90 -13.22 -1.63 0.18
C LEU A 90 -14.52 -1.52 1.00
N GLY A 91 -14.48 -1.79 2.31
CA GLY A 91 -15.64 -1.68 3.19
C GLY A 91 -16.77 -2.68 2.89
N HIS A 92 -16.50 -3.77 2.16
CA HIS A 92 -17.42 -4.89 2.01
C HIS A 92 -17.38 -5.76 3.28
N GLY A 93 -18.55 -6.00 3.87
CA GLY A 93 -18.67 -6.82 5.08
C GLY A 93 -18.70 -6.04 6.39
N PHE A 94 -18.69 -4.70 6.37
CA PHE A 94 -19.20 -3.93 7.52
C PHE A 94 -20.67 -4.29 7.70
N LYS A 95 -21.00 -5.03 8.76
CA LYS A 95 -22.37 -5.19 9.28
C LYS A 95 -22.86 -3.84 9.79
N SER A 96 -23.08 -2.87 8.91
CA SER A 96 -24.00 -1.78 9.17
C SER A 96 -25.33 -2.17 8.53
N ASN A 97 -26.43 -1.86 9.22
CA ASN A 97 -27.79 -2.32 8.95
C ASN A 97 -28.41 -1.73 7.65
N LEU A 98 -27.64 -1.60 6.57
CA LEU A 98 -28.10 -1.17 5.25
C LEU A 98 -27.49 -2.10 4.19
N SER A 99 -28.28 -3.11 3.80
CA SER A 99 -28.16 -3.97 2.62
C SER A 99 -27.01 -3.64 1.66
N GLY A 100 -25.87 -4.34 1.81
CA GLY A 100 -24.87 -4.54 0.76
C GLY A 100 -24.21 -3.29 0.15
N ARG A 101 -24.17 -2.17 0.87
CA ARG A 101 -23.59 -0.91 0.36
C ARG A 101 -22.15 -0.71 0.86
N ILE A 102 -21.27 -0.29 -0.05
CA ILE A 102 -19.87 0.07 0.22
C ILE A 102 -19.82 1.19 1.26
N CYS A 103 -19.07 1.01 2.35
CA CYS A 103 -18.84 2.08 3.32
C CYS A 103 -17.99 3.19 2.69
N PRO A 104 -18.48 4.44 2.57
CA PRO A 104 -17.74 5.54 1.96
C PRO A 104 -16.47 5.92 2.73
N VAL A 105 -16.35 5.49 3.99
CA VAL A 105 -15.21 5.79 4.89
C VAL A 105 -14.17 4.66 4.88
N ALA A 106 -14.31 3.64 4.02
CA ALA A 106 -13.32 2.58 3.92
C ALA A 106 -11.97 3.14 3.41
N PRO A 107 -10.83 2.71 3.98
CA PRO A 107 -9.53 3.31 3.70
C PRO A 107 -9.14 3.19 2.22
N GLY A 108 -9.46 2.07 1.56
CA GLY A 108 -9.19 1.90 0.14
C GLY A 108 -10.05 2.81 -0.74
N ILE A 109 -11.32 3.02 -0.39
CA ILE A 109 -12.21 3.93 -1.13
C ILE A 109 -11.75 5.38 -0.97
N LEU A 110 -11.35 5.78 0.24
CA LEU A 110 -10.78 7.10 0.50
C LEU A 110 -9.50 7.31 -0.31
N TYR A 111 -8.59 6.33 -0.31
CA TYR A 111 -7.35 6.42 -1.08
C TYR A 111 -7.62 6.54 -2.58
N LEU A 112 -8.49 5.71 -3.15
CA LEU A 112 -8.86 5.75 -4.57
C LEU A 112 -9.49 7.09 -5.00
N ARG A 113 -10.07 7.85 -4.07
CA ARG A 113 -10.60 9.19 -4.36
C ARG A 113 -9.61 10.30 -4.08
N ALA A 114 -8.67 10.09 -3.15
CA ALA A 114 -7.71 11.10 -2.72
C ALA A 114 -6.37 11.05 -3.45
N TYR A 115 -5.96 9.92 -4.05
CA TYR A 115 -4.58 9.75 -4.56
C TYR A 115 -4.17 10.83 -5.58
N ARG A 116 -5.11 11.31 -6.42
CA ARG A 116 -4.85 12.38 -7.40
C ARG A 116 -4.58 13.75 -6.79
N SER A 117 -4.90 13.93 -5.50
CA SER A 117 -4.66 15.17 -4.76
C SER A 117 -3.36 15.19 -3.98
N VAL A 118 -2.63 14.07 -3.95
CA VAL A 118 -1.33 13.98 -3.29
C VAL A 118 -0.29 14.70 -4.15
N ARG A 119 0.37 15.73 -3.61
CA ARG A 119 1.37 16.54 -4.33
C ARG A 119 2.71 15.83 -4.49
N ASP A 120 3.18 15.19 -3.44
CA ASP A 120 4.47 14.49 -3.43
C ASP A 120 4.26 12.98 -3.52
N ILE A 121 4.27 12.50 -4.76
CA ILE A 121 4.07 11.09 -5.08
C ILE A 121 5.40 10.32 -4.96
N VAL A 122 6.55 11.01 -4.99
CA VAL A 122 7.89 10.39 -4.90
C VAL A 122 8.17 9.95 -3.46
N PHE A 123 7.84 10.79 -2.47
CA PHE A 123 7.89 10.42 -1.05
C PHE A 123 7.02 9.18 -0.75
N LEU A 124 5.88 9.05 -1.44
CA LEU A 124 4.94 7.96 -1.24
C LEU A 124 5.56 6.57 -1.53
N THR A 125 6.48 6.46 -2.49
CA THR A 125 7.16 5.19 -2.77
C THR A 125 8.02 4.71 -1.62
N GLU A 126 8.81 5.61 -1.02
CA GLU A 126 9.68 5.28 0.12
C GLU A 126 8.84 4.86 1.33
N GLU A 127 7.74 5.57 1.59
CA GLU A 127 6.81 5.24 2.66
C GLU A 127 6.08 3.91 2.42
N ILE A 128 5.71 3.59 1.17
CA ILE A 128 5.09 2.28 0.88
C ILE A 128 6.08 1.15 1.15
N VAL A 129 7.36 1.31 0.79
CA VAL A 129 8.41 0.32 1.09
C VAL A 129 8.62 0.19 2.60
N SER A 130 8.68 1.30 3.33
CA SER A 130 8.85 1.30 4.79
C SER A 130 7.67 0.60 5.50
N ILE A 131 6.43 0.89 5.08
CA ILE A 131 5.21 0.28 5.60
C ILE A 131 5.14 -1.21 5.24
N LEU A 132 5.56 -1.60 4.05
CA LEU A 132 5.64 -3.01 3.64
C LEU A 132 6.56 -3.79 4.58
N MET A 133 7.77 -3.28 4.83
CA MET A 133 8.75 -3.93 5.70
C MET A 133 8.28 -3.98 7.16
N GLN A 134 7.63 -2.92 7.64
CA GLN A 134 7.00 -2.92 8.96
C GLN A 134 5.86 -3.94 9.04
N SER A 135 5.06 -4.09 7.99
CA SER A 135 3.99 -5.09 7.89
C SER A 135 4.54 -6.51 7.90
N VAL A 136 5.64 -6.78 7.19
CA VAL A 136 6.34 -8.08 7.24
C VAL A 136 6.78 -8.41 8.67
N ARG A 137 7.38 -7.45 9.36
CA ARG A 137 7.80 -7.61 10.76
C ARG A 137 6.61 -7.96 11.65
N GLU A 138 5.50 -7.26 11.49
CA GLU A 138 4.29 -7.51 12.28
C GLU A 138 3.62 -8.86 11.94
N ILE A 139 3.66 -9.31 10.69
CA ILE A 139 3.19 -10.64 10.28
C ILE A 139 4.00 -11.74 10.99
N VAL A 140 5.33 -11.60 11.05
CA VAL A 140 6.20 -12.60 11.70
C VAL A 140 6.08 -12.55 13.22
N CYS A 141 5.96 -11.36 13.81
CA CYS A 141 5.80 -11.20 15.26
C CYS A 141 4.37 -11.51 15.76
N GLY A 142 3.42 -11.82 14.88
CA GLY A 142 2.04 -12.16 15.25
C GLY A 142 1.19 -10.97 15.69
N GLY A 143 1.47 -9.76 15.20
CA GLY A 143 0.64 -8.56 15.43
C GLY A 143 0.80 -7.89 16.81
N LEU A 144 1.82 -8.26 17.59
CA LEU A 144 2.10 -7.61 18.88
C LEU A 144 2.86 -6.28 18.68
N PRO A 145 2.30 -5.13 19.11
CA PRO A 145 2.97 -3.84 18.97
C PRO A 145 4.24 -3.77 19.83
N LYS A 146 5.27 -3.10 19.30
CA LYS A 146 6.62 -2.89 19.89
C LYS A 146 6.61 -2.42 21.36
N GLN A 147 5.51 -1.85 21.84
CA GLN A 147 5.37 -1.31 23.20
C GLN A 147 5.09 -2.38 24.26
N GLN A 148 4.53 -3.55 23.91
CA GLN A 148 4.30 -4.63 24.87
C GLN A 148 5.51 -5.58 25.02
N LEU A 149 6.36 -5.66 23.99
CA LEU A 149 7.56 -6.50 24.03
C LEU A 149 8.58 -6.02 25.08
N LYS A 150 8.66 -4.71 25.32
CA LYS A 150 9.55 -4.12 26.36
C LYS A 150 9.09 -4.38 27.79
N LYS A 151 7.84 -4.81 28.01
CA LYS A 151 7.27 -5.06 29.36
C LYS A 151 7.28 -6.53 29.79
N LEU A 152 7.59 -7.47 28.90
CA LEU A 152 7.73 -8.88 29.26
C LEU A 152 9.20 -9.18 29.57
N LYS A 153 9.56 -9.10 30.86
CA LYS A 153 10.80 -9.69 31.39
C LYS A 153 10.88 -11.18 31.00
N PRO A 154 12.08 -11.76 30.83
CA PRO A 154 12.23 -13.14 30.40
C PRO A 154 11.96 -14.07 31.60
N THR A 155 10.70 -14.29 31.94
CA THR A 155 10.33 -15.38 32.84
C THR A 155 10.22 -16.66 32.03
N LYS A 156 11.08 -17.63 32.40
CA LYS A 156 11.06 -19.04 32.00
C LYS A 156 9.63 -19.60 32.07
N ALA A 157 8.92 -19.56 30.96
CA ALA A 157 7.72 -20.35 30.76
C ALA A 157 7.59 -20.58 29.26
N GLY A 158 7.81 -21.83 28.84
CA GLY A 158 7.53 -22.28 27.50
C GLY A 158 6.05 -22.10 27.20
N ILE A 159 5.70 -20.97 26.61
CA ILE A 159 4.37 -20.73 26.04
C ILE A 159 4.57 -20.84 24.53
N LYS A 160 3.97 -21.90 23.99
CA LYS A 160 3.84 -22.23 22.58
C LYS A 160 3.35 -21.00 21.81
N TYR A 161 4.27 -20.18 21.30
CA TYR A 161 3.97 -19.27 20.21
C TYR A 161 3.60 -20.18 19.05
N GLY A 162 2.31 -20.22 18.70
CA GLY A 162 1.83 -21.06 17.61
C GLY A 162 2.71 -20.79 16.41
N GLN A 163 3.39 -21.82 15.89
CA GLN A 163 4.12 -21.71 14.64
C GLN A 163 3.11 -21.20 13.61
N VAL A 164 3.17 -19.91 13.30
CA VAL A 164 2.48 -19.38 12.14
C VAL A 164 3.11 -20.13 10.98
N SER A 165 2.34 -21.03 10.36
CA SER A 165 2.82 -21.81 9.23
C SER A 165 3.49 -20.85 8.25
N LEU A 166 4.71 -21.17 7.82
CA LEU A 166 5.46 -20.35 6.87
C LEU A 166 4.65 -20.07 5.60
N ALA A 167 3.78 -21.01 5.20
CA ALA A 167 2.85 -20.82 4.09
C ALA A 167 1.81 -19.71 4.39
N ALA A 168 1.29 -19.63 5.62
CA ALA A 168 0.32 -18.62 6.03
C ALA A 168 0.95 -17.23 6.20
N SER A 169 2.19 -17.12 6.68
CA SER A 169 2.91 -15.84 6.68
C SER A 169 3.24 -15.41 5.25
N MET A 170 3.67 -16.34 4.39
CA MET A 170 3.98 -16.06 2.99
C MET A 170 2.78 -15.54 2.19
N THR A 171 1.57 -16.09 2.38
CA THR A 171 0.37 -15.59 1.70
C THR A 171 0.03 -14.16 2.13
N ARG A 172 0.17 -13.82 3.41
CA ARG A 172 -0.02 -12.46 3.93
C ARG A 172 1.04 -11.49 3.41
N VAL A 173 2.29 -11.93 3.32
CA VAL A 173 3.39 -11.13 2.74
C VAL A 173 3.13 -10.83 1.26
N LYS A 174 2.72 -11.83 0.47
CA LYS A 174 2.32 -11.63 -0.92
C LYS A 174 1.14 -10.65 -1.05
N LEU A 175 0.18 -10.72 -0.14
CA LEU A 175 -0.95 -9.80 -0.11
C LEU A 175 -0.51 -8.36 0.21
N ALA A 176 0.38 -8.18 1.18
CA ALA A 176 0.94 -6.87 1.53
C ALA A 176 1.72 -6.27 0.33
N ALA A 177 2.55 -7.09 -0.32
CA ALA A 177 3.32 -6.68 -1.49
C ALA A 177 2.41 -6.35 -2.69
N ALA A 178 1.34 -7.12 -2.91
CA ALA A 178 0.35 -6.83 -3.97
C ALA A 178 -0.41 -5.52 -3.71
N LEU A 179 -0.78 -5.24 -2.45
CA LEU A 179 -1.38 -3.97 -2.05
C LEU A 179 -0.41 -2.82 -2.33
N GLY A 180 0.83 -2.91 -1.84
CA GLY A 180 1.86 -1.90 -2.07
C GLY A 180 2.05 -1.61 -3.56
N ALA A 181 2.18 -2.65 -4.38
CA ALA A 181 2.35 -2.50 -5.82
C ALA A 181 1.16 -1.80 -6.49
N SER A 182 -0.05 -2.10 -6.04
CA SER A 182 -1.28 -1.45 -6.54
C SER A 182 -1.33 0.03 -6.17
N LEU A 183 -0.92 0.39 -4.95
CA LEU A 183 -0.90 1.78 -4.48
C LEU A 183 0.15 2.61 -5.23
N VAL A 184 1.35 2.06 -5.46
CA VAL A 184 2.40 2.69 -6.29
C VAL A 184 1.89 2.92 -7.71
N TRP A 185 1.31 1.88 -8.32
CA TRP A 185 0.81 1.97 -9.69
C TRP A 185 -0.30 3.01 -9.85
N ILE A 186 -1.28 3.01 -8.96
CA ILE A 186 -2.41 3.96 -9.04
C ILE A 186 -1.95 5.40 -8.78
N SER A 187 -0.96 5.61 -7.91
CA SER A 187 -0.49 6.95 -7.55
C SER A 187 0.29 7.65 -8.64
N GLY A 188 1.28 6.96 -9.23
CA GLY A 188 2.21 7.59 -10.17
C GLY A 188 2.49 6.77 -11.43
N GLY A 189 1.84 5.62 -11.61
CA GLY A 189 1.95 4.82 -12.84
C GLY A 189 3.38 4.45 -13.20
N LEU A 190 3.70 4.58 -14.48
CA LEU A 190 5.00 4.18 -15.04
C LEU A 190 6.18 4.96 -14.46
N THR A 191 6.04 6.28 -14.25
CA THR A 191 7.16 7.11 -13.76
C THR A 191 7.56 6.71 -12.36
N LEU A 192 6.58 6.45 -11.50
CA LEU A 192 6.83 6.05 -10.12
C LEU A 192 7.40 4.63 -10.02
N VAL A 193 6.96 3.71 -10.88
CA VAL A 193 7.56 2.36 -10.94
C VAL A 193 9.00 2.41 -11.45
N GLN A 194 9.31 3.29 -12.42
CA GLN A 194 10.69 3.46 -12.90
C GLN A 194 11.60 4.02 -11.80
N LEU A 195 11.14 5.04 -11.07
CA LEU A 195 11.84 5.60 -9.91
C LEU A 195 12.00 4.55 -8.81
N LEU A 196 10.97 3.74 -8.58
CA LEU A 196 11.02 2.66 -7.60
C LEU A 196 12.17 1.68 -7.88
N ILE A 197 12.25 1.20 -9.11
CA ILE A 197 13.20 0.15 -9.53
C ILE A 197 14.63 0.70 -9.70
N ASN A 198 14.79 1.91 -10.24
CA ASN A 198 16.12 2.46 -10.51
C ASN A 198 16.76 3.15 -9.30
N GLU A 199 15.95 3.71 -8.40
CA GLU A 199 16.46 4.58 -7.33
C GLU A 199 16.09 4.03 -5.95
N THR A 200 14.79 3.90 -5.66
CA THR A 200 14.36 3.62 -4.26
C THR A 200 14.75 2.23 -3.77
N LEU A 201 14.66 1.19 -4.61
CA LEU A 201 15.03 -0.16 -4.19
C LEU A 201 16.56 -0.30 -4.03
N PRO A 202 17.38 0.12 -5.01
CA PRO A 202 18.83 0.14 -4.83
C PRO A 202 19.26 0.97 -3.60
N SER A 203 18.69 2.17 -3.41
CA SER A 203 19.02 3.01 -2.24
C SER A 203 18.62 2.34 -0.92
N TRP A 204 17.47 1.68 -0.88
CA TRP A 204 17.01 0.91 0.27
C TRP A 204 17.98 -0.23 0.60
N PHE A 205 18.42 -1.01 -0.39
CA PHE A 205 19.38 -2.11 -0.21
C PHE A 205 20.77 -1.64 0.25
N ILE A 206 21.23 -0.49 -0.24
CA ILE A 206 22.53 0.09 0.16
C ILE A 206 22.44 0.70 1.56
N SER A 207 21.30 1.29 1.92
CA SER A 207 21.14 1.96 3.21
C SER A 207 21.24 0.95 4.37
N VAL A 208 21.99 1.35 5.41
CA VAL A 208 22.22 0.53 6.59
C VAL A 208 20.93 0.44 7.41
N HIS A 209 20.22 -0.67 7.25
CA HIS A 209 19.02 -0.97 8.02
C HIS A 209 19.39 -1.62 9.37
N ARG A 210 20.34 -1.03 10.11
CA ARG A 210 20.66 -1.46 11.48
C ARG A 210 19.43 -1.22 12.35
N SER A 211 18.63 -2.25 12.50
CA SER A 211 17.74 -2.30 13.65
C SER A 211 18.62 -2.69 14.84
N ASP A 212 18.85 -1.74 15.75
CA ASP A 212 19.68 -1.90 16.96
C ASP A 212 19.11 -2.92 17.98
N GLN A 213 18.42 -3.97 17.50
CA GLN A 213 17.76 -4.96 18.33
C GLN A 213 17.62 -6.35 17.68
N GLU A 214 18.49 -6.67 16.72
CA GLU A 214 18.37 -7.90 15.90
C GLU A 214 19.39 -8.99 16.23
N GLU A 215 20.01 -8.97 17.40
CA GLU A 215 21.13 -9.86 17.69
C GLU A 215 20.76 -11.32 18.03
N LYS A 216 19.47 -11.74 17.95
CA LYS A 216 19.16 -13.15 18.29
C LYS A 216 17.90 -13.82 17.73
N SER A 217 16.99 -13.16 17.00
CA SER A 217 15.69 -13.83 16.77
C SER A 217 14.91 -13.60 15.48
N ASN A 218 15.45 -13.04 14.38
CA ASN A 218 14.56 -12.88 13.22
C ASN A 218 15.12 -13.01 11.80
N GLY A 219 15.95 -14.02 11.55
CA GLY A 219 16.28 -14.45 10.18
C GLY A 219 15.03 -14.72 9.31
N MET A 220 13.88 -15.04 9.92
CA MET A 220 12.59 -15.18 9.24
C MET A 220 12.01 -13.83 8.76
N VAL A 221 12.18 -12.73 9.50
CA VAL A 221 11.78 -11.38 9.05
C VAL A 221 12.65 -10.92 7.89
N ALA A 222 13.95 -11.15 7.96
CA ALA A 222 14.86 -10.83 6.87
C ALA A 222 14.50 -11.62 5.59
N MET A 223 14.37 -12.94 5.70
CA MET A 223 13.95 -13.81 4.60
C MET A 223 12.61 -13.38 3.99
N LEU A 224 11.55 -13.24 4.80
CA LEU A 224 10.24 -12.82 4.31
C LEU A 224 10.24 -11.37 3.79
N GLY A 225 11.13 -10.52 4.31
CA GLY A 225 11.37 -9.17 3.81
C GLY A 225 11.91 -9.18 2.39
N GLY A 226 12.92 -10.03 2.11
CA GLY A 226 13.44 -10.26 0.76
C GLY A 226 12.35 -10.72 -0.20
N TYR A 227 11.57 -11.74 0.20
CA TYR A 227 10.42 -12.20 -0.60
C TYR A 227 9.36 -11.11 -0.83
N ALA A 228 9.09 -10.27 0.17
CA ALA A 228 8.13 -9.18 0.04
C ALA A 228 8.59 -8.16 -1.01
N LEU A 229 9.85 -7.74 -0.95
CA LEU A 229 10.45 -6.78 -1.88
C LEU A 229 10.53 -7.36 -3.29
N ALA A 230 10.94 -8.62 -3.44
CA ALA A 230 10.97 -9.30 -4.73
C ALA A 230 9.57 -9.37 -5.36
N TYR A 231 8.57 -9.82 -4.60
CA TYR A 231 7.20 -9.92 -5.10
C TYR A 231 6.60 -8.54 -5.44
N PHE A 232 6.87 -7.55 -4.61
CA PHE A 232 6.48 -6.15 -4.83
C PHE A 232 7.11 -5.58 -6.11
N ALA A 233 8.42 -5.72 -6.30
CA ALA A 233 9.13 -5.24 -7.48
C ALA A 233 8.64 -5.91 -8.77
N VAL A 234 8.42 -7.23 -8.75
CA VAL A 234 7.89 -7.98 -9.89
C VAL A 234 6.48 -7.51 -10.26
N LEU A 235 5.60 -7.32 -9.28
CA LEU A 235 4.24 -6.84 -9.54
C LEU A 235 4.23 -5.39 -10.05
N CYS A 236 5.04 -4.50 -9.48
CA CYS A 236 5.20 -3.14 -9.99
C CYS A 236 5.65 -3.14 -11.46
N GLY A 237 6.68 -3.93 -11.79
CA GLY A 237 7.16 -4.09 -13.17
C GLY A 237 6.10 -4.69 -14.10
N ALA A 238 5.33 -5.67 -13.64
CA ALA A 238 4.24 -6.27 -14.40
C ALA A 238 3.13 -5.26 -14.70
N PHE A 239 2.75 -4.40 -13.74
CA PHE A 239 1.79 -3.31 -13.97
C PHE A 239 2.32 -2.26 -14.97
N ALA A 240 3.61 -1.93 -14.89
CA ALA A 240 4.21 -0.90 -15.72
C ALA A 240 4.47 -1.29 -17.17
N TRP A 241 4.93 -2.51 -17.42
CA TRP A 241 5.37 -2.94 -18.75
C TRP A 241 4.50 -4.03 -19.37
N GLY A 242 3.58 -4.60 -18.60
CA GLY A 242 2.80 -5.76 -19.00
C GLY A 242 3.65 -7.03 -19.02
N LEU A 243 2.97 -8.17 -19.15
CA LEU A 243 3.61 -9.46 -19.34
C LEU A 243 3.95 -9.72 -20.82
N ASP A 244 3.25 -9.04 -21.73
CA ASP A 244 3.36 -9.24 -23.17
C ASP A 244 4.31 -8.23 -23.84
N SER A 245 4.98 -8.68 -24.91
CA SER A 245 5.93 -7.89 -25.72
C SER A 245 5.26 -6.95 -26.73
N SER A 246 3.93 -6.94 -26.80
CA SER A 246 3.17 -6.16 -27.79
C SER A 246 3.03 -4.67 -27.43
N SER A 247 3.18 -4.31 -26.15
CA SER A 247 2.97 -2.95 -25.68
C SER A 247 4.19 -2.05 -25.94
N SER A 248 3.97 -0.76 -26.22
CA SER A 248 5.06 0.22 -26.34
C SER A 248 5.85 0.38 -25.04
N ALA A 249 5.20 0.21 -23.90
CA ALA A 249 5.83 0.21 -22.58
C ALA A 249 6.81 -0.96 -22.41
N SER A 250 6.51 -2.13 -22.96
CA SER A 250 7.38 -3.32 -22.90
C SER A 250 8.77 -3.07 -23.49
N LYS A 251 8.91 -2.16 -24.47
CA LYS A 251 10.22 -1.80 -25.06
C LYS A 251 11.18 -1.15 -24.07
N ARG A 252 10.66 -0.53 -23.00
CA ARG A 252 11.49 0.06 -21.93
C ARG A 252 11.92 -0.97 -20.88
N ARG A 253 11.22 -2.11 -20.78
CA ARG A 253 11.49 -3.17 -19.80
C ARG A 253 12.93 -3.68 -19.86
N PRO A 254 13.55 -4.01 -21.02
CA PRO A 254 14.91 -4.52 -21.05
C PRO A 254 15.93 -3.53 -20.51
N LYS A 255 15.77 -2.23 -20.80
CA LYS A 255 16.68 -1.19 -20.32
C LYS A 255 16.62 -1.05 -18.80
N VAL A 256 15.42 -0.98 -18.23
CA VAL A 256 15.23 -0.80 -16.78
C VAL A 256 15.54 -2.08 -15.99
N LEU A 257 15.19 -3.25 -16.52
CA LEU A 257 15.63 -4.51 -15.90
C LEU A 257 17.15 -4.69 -16.04
N GLY A 258 17.74 -4.26 -17.15
CA GLY A 258 19.18 -4.32 -17.39
C GLY A 258 19.96 -3.56 -16.32
N THR A 259 19.59 -2.30 -16.05
CA THR A 259 20.23 -1.49 -15.00
C THR A 259 20.07 -2.12 -13.61
N HIS A 260 18.89 -2.67 -13.30
CA HIS A 260 18.68 -3.38 -12.03
C HIS A 260 19.50 -4.67 -11.95
N MET A 261 19.63 -5.43 -13.04
CA MET A 261 20.44 -6.65 -13.09
C MET A 261 21.95 -6.35 -13.00
N GLU A 262 22.41 -5.25 -13.58
CA GLU A 262 23.79 -4.77 -13.43
C GLU A 262 24.10 -4.39 -11.98
N PHE A 263 23.15 -3.74 -11.29
CA PHE A 263 23.25 -3.50 -9.85
C PHE A 263 23.35 -4.82 -9.06
N LEU A 264 22.47 -5.79 -9.35
CA LEU A 264 22.50 -7.10 -8.70
C LEU A 264 23.83 -7.82 -8.94
N ALA A 265 24.31 -7.85 -10.17
CA ALA A 265 25.59 -8.45 -10.55
C ALA A 265 26.77 -7.76 -9.85
N SER A 266 26.76 -6.43 -9.76
CA SER A 266 27.81 -5.66 -9.09
C SER A 266 27.84 -5.91 -7.57
N ALA A 267 26.67 -6.10 -6.95
CA ALA A 267 26.58 -6.49 -5.54
C ALA A 267 27.05 -7.95 -5.32
N LEU A 268 26.71 -8.87 -6.23
CA LEU A 268 27.19 -10.27 -6.18
C LEU A 268 28.71 -10.38 -6.39
N ASP A 269 29.27 -9.55 -7.26
CA ASP A 269 30.72 -9.43 -7.50
C ASP A 269 31.47 -8.78 -6.32
N GLY A 270 30.75 -8.29 -5.31
CA GLY A 270 31.34 -7.59 -4.16
C GLY A 270 31.85 -6.18 -4.48
N LYS A 271 31.52 -5.62 -5.66
CA LYS A 271 31.86 -4.24 -6.05
C LYS A 271 31.04 -3.21 -5.28
N ILE A 272 29.86 -3.60 -4.79
CA ILE A 272 28.95 -2.78 -4.00
C ILE A 272 28.69 -3.48 -2.67
N SER A 273 28.89 -2.78 -1.55
CA SER A 273 28.52 -3.26 -0.23
C SER A 273 27.03 -2.99 0.03
N LEU A 274 26.28 -4.02 0.41
CA LEU A 274 24.87 -3.89 0.79
C LEU A 274 24.74 -3.61 2.29
N GLY A 275 23.78 -2.76 2.66
CA GLY A 275 23.48 -2.39 4.05
C GLY A 275 22.39 -3.25 4.70
N CYS A 276 21.75 -4.15 3.94
CA CYS A 276 20.69 -5.04 4.40
C CYS A 276 21.20 -6.40 4.91
N ASP A 277 20.36 -7.12 5.65
CA ASP A 277 20.67 -8.48 6.11
C ASP A 277 20.89 -9.46 4.93
N PRO A 278 21.88 -10.36 4.99
CA PRO A 278 22.16 -11.31 3.90
C PRO A 278 20.97 -12.19 3.49
N ALA A 279 20.05 -12.50 4.41
CA ALA A 279 18.84 -13.27 4.10
C ALA A 279 17.75 -12.43 3.42
N THR A 280 17.80 -11.09 3.52
CA THR A 280 16.91 -10.18 2.77
C THR A 280 17.39 -10.02 1.32
N TRP A 281 18.71 -10.02 1.13
CA TRP A 281 19.33 -9.92 -0.18
C TRP A 281 19.14 -11.18 -1.05
N ARG A 282 19.26 -12.34 -0.42
CA ARG A 282 19.09 -13.65 -1.07
C ARG A 282 17.65 -13.91 -1.49
#